data_AF-A0A850AWZ4-F1
#
_entry.id   AF-A0A850AWZ4-F1
#
_cell.length_a   1.000
_cell.length_b   1.000
_cell.length_c   1.000
_cell.angle_alpha   90.00
_cell.angle_beta   90.00
_cell.angle_gamma   90.00
#
_symmetry.space_group_name_H-M   'P 1'
#
loop_
_entity.id
_entity.type
_entity.pdbx_description
1 polymer ?
#
loop_
_entity_poly.entity_id
_entity_poly.type
_entity_poly.pdbx_seq_one_letter_code
_entity_poly.pdbx_strand_id
1 'polypeptide(L)'
;MSTLIADKAASRLVVRTRTSGFLARFAHDLEIVATELSLRASAEGEAWTADISIPVASLRVAGVLKGGDKLDTGVLKASDQAEIENRMQTDVLAGGPEIKVQASGKSRAKGEALVTIGAKSARFPLSQSIETRDGGGVTASGRCDLSLRALGIEEVKGPLGAFRVADTVEIVYTIVLVPGN
;
A
#
# COMPACT_ATOMS: atom_id res chain seq x y z
N MET A 1 -18.09 6.84 -20.78
CA MET A 1 -17.06 6.39 -19.81
C MET A 1 -16.82 7.55 -18.86
N SER A 2 -17.23 7.42 -17.59
CA SER A 2 -17.06 8.46 -16.58
C SER A 2 -15.74 8.25 -15.84
N THR A 3 -14.95 9.32 -15.72
CA THR A 3 -13.73 9.32 -14.91
C THR A 3 -14.06 9.59 -13.46
N LEU A 4 -13.48 8.81 -12.56
CA LEU A 4 -13.54 8.99 -11.12
C LEU A 4 -12.16 9.36 -10.58
N ILE A 5 -12.11 10.19 -9.55
CA ILE A 5 -10.89 10.55 -8.83
C ILE A 5 -11.01 10.20 -7.36
N ALA A 6 -9.89 9.95 -6.69
CA ALA A 6 -9.91 9.72 -5.25
C ALA A 6 -10.29 10.98 -4.46
N ASP A 7 -11.27 10.84 -3.57
CA ASP A 7 -11.41 11.69 -2.39
C ASP A 7 -10.29 11.30 -1.42
N LYS A 8 -9.24 12.12 -1.38
CA LYS A 8 -8.04 11.85 -0.58
C LYS A 8 -8.33 11.80 0.92
N ALA A 9 -9.28 12.60 1.40
CA ALA A 9 -9.58 12.69 2.84
C ALA A 9 -10.39 11.48 3.32
N ALA A 10 -11.23 10.92 2.45
CA ALA A 10 -12.02 9.73 2.74
C ALA A 10 -11.33 8.42 2.35
N SER A 11 -10.19 8.49 1.64
CA SER A 11 -9.43 7.32 1.19
C SER A 11 -8.31 6.96 2.17
N ARG A 12 -8.01 5.66 2.26
CA ARG A 12 -6.93 5.12 3.07
C ARG A 12 -6.27 3.94 2.36
N LEU A 13 -4.96 3.94 2.33
CA LEU A 13 -4.14 2.82 1.87
C LEU A 13 -3.05 2.57 2.89
N VAL A 14 -2.96 1.33 3.36
CA VAL A 14 -1.94 0.90 4.31
C VAL A 14 -1.16 -0.29 3.79
N VAL A 15 0.11 -0.34 4.16
CA VAL A 15 1.03 -1.45 3.98
C VAL A 15 1.28 -2.04 5.37
N ARG A 16 1.08 -3.33 5.52
CA ARG A 16 1.35 -4.07 6.76
C ARG A 16 2.52 -5.00 6.53
N THR A 17 3.55 -4.81 7.34
CA THR A 17 4.74 -5.66 7.30
C THR A 17 4.62 -6.77 8.32
N ARG A 18 5.30 -7.89 8.06
CA ARG A 18 5.50 -8.96 9.03
C ARG A 18 6.98 -9.09 9.30
N THR A 19 7.37 -9.24 10.54
CA THR A 19 8.75 -9.54 10.91
C THR A 19 8.93 -11.05 11.06
N SER A 20 10.09 -11.56 10.66
CA SER A 20 10.44 -12.98 10.73
C SER A 20 11.89 -13.16 11.22
N GLY A 21 12.19 -14.31 11.85
CA GLY A 21 13.51 -14.66 12.38
C GLY A 21 13.57 -14.92 13.89
N PHE A 22 14.76 -15.28 14.37
CA PHE A 22 15.02 -15.78 15.74
C PHE A 22 14.68 -14.77 16.86
N LEU A 23 14.67 -13.47 16.54
CA LEU A 23 14.28 -12.37 17.43
C LEU A 23 13.01 -11.64 16.95
N ALA A 24 12.20 -12.23 16.05
CA ALA A 24 10.96 -11.61 15.59
C ALA A 24 9.99 -11.24 16.73
N ARG A 25 10.08 -11.94 17.88
CA ARG A 25 9.34 -11.58 19.11
C ARG A 25 9.68 -10.19 19.68
N PHE A 26 10.83 -9.63 19.29
CA PHE A 26 11.33 -8.31 19.70
C PHE A 26 11.25 -7.28 18.57
N ALA A 27 10.92 -7.71 17.35
CA ALA A 27 10.68 -6.83 16.22
C ALA A 27 9.18 -6.62 16.09
N HIS A 28 8.80 -5.41 15.72
CA HIS A 28 7.40 -5.04 15.62
C HIS A 28 6.96 -5.11 14.17
N ASP A 29 5.86 -5.82 13.91
CA ASP A 29 5.11 -5.67 12.66
C ASP A 29 4.65 -4.22 12.56
N LEU A 30 4.77 -3.61 11.37
CA LEU A 30 4.47 -2.19 11.18
C LEU A 30 3.22 -2.04 10.34
N GLU A 31 2.40 -1.03 10.67
CA GLU A 31 1.45 -0.46 9.72
C GLU A 31 2.06 0.85 9.19
N ILE A 32 2.18 0.94 7.88
CA ILE A 32 2.66 2.10 7.15
C ILE A 32 1.46 2.64 6.35
N VAL A 33 1.22 3.94 6.40
CA VAL A 33 0.10 4.59 5.70
C VAL A 33 0.64 5.50 4.61
N ALA A 34 0.00 5.47 3.44
CA ALA A 34 0.19 6.49 2.43
C ALA A 34 -0.67 7.71 2.78
N THR A 35 -0.05 8.80 3.22
CA THR A 35 -0.79 10.03 3.57
C THR A 35 -1.19 10.85 2.35
N GLU A 36 -0.55 10.58 1.20
CA GLU A 36 -0.90 11.17 -0.07
C GLU A 36 -1.01 10.08 -1.13
N LEU A 37 -2.05 10.17 -1.95
CA LEU A 37 -2.18 9.40 -3.17
C LEU A 37 -2.97 10.21 -4.19
N SER A 38 -2.71 9.95 -5.46
CA SER A 38 -3.54 10.40 -6.57
C SER A 38 -4.04 9.18 -7.32
N LEU A 39 -5.31 9.16 -7.66
CA LEU A 39 -5.92 8.04 -8.34
C LEU A 39 -6.93 8.54 -9.35
N ARG A 40 -6.87 7.97 -10.55
CA ARG A 40 -7.89 8.12 -11.59
C ARG A 40 -8.40 6.75 -11.97
N ALA A 41 -9.70 6.56 -11.96
CA ALA A 41 -10.34 5.32 -12.33
C ALA A 41 -11.39 5.57 -13.41
N SER A 42 -11.67 4.53 -14.18
CA SER A 42 -12.76 4.51 -15.13
C SER A 42 -13.44 3.16 -15.09
N ALA A 43 -14.75 3.14 -15.36
CA ALA A 43 -15.53 1.92 -15.41
C ALA A 43 -16.43 1.93 -16.64
N GLU A 44 -16.56 0.76 -17.26
CA GLU A 44 -17.49 0.49 -18.35
C GLU A 44 -18.16 -0.86 -18.10
N GLY A 45 -19.42 -0.79 -17.65
CA GLY A 45 -20.15 -1.96 -17.16
C GLY A 45 -19.44 -2.59 -15.95
N GLU A 46 -18.92 -3.79 -16.16
CA GLU A 46 -18.18 -4.57 -15.15
C GLU A 46 -16.66 -4.41 -15.26
N ALA A 47 -16.17 -3.90 -16.39
CA ALA A 47 -14.76 -3.66 -16.60
C ALA A 47 -14.34 -2.33 -15.98
N TRP A 48 -13.10 -2.26 -15.49
CA TRP A 48 -12.56 -1.06 -14.88
C TRP A 48 -11.05 -0.96 -15.07
N THR A 49 -10.55 0.27 -15.01
CA THR A 49 -9.13 0.58 -14.92
C THR A 49 -8.89 1.63 -13.84
N ALA A 50 -7.71 1.62 -13.23
CA ALA A 50 -7.27 2.63 -12.29
C ALA A 50 -5.76 2.87 -12.43
N ASP A 51 -5.38 4.14 -12.48
CA ASP A 51 -3.99 4.58 -12.36
C ASP A 51 -3.84 5.27 -11.00
N ILE A 52 -2.90 4.78 -10.19
CA ILE A 52 -2.59 5.26 -8.85
C ILE A 52 -1.14 5.72 -8.82
N SER A 53 -0.90 6.86 -8.21
CA SER A 53 0.42 7.40 -7.90
C SER A 53 0.49 7.67 -6.40
N ILE A 54 1.54 7.15 -5.77
CA ILE A 54 1.82 7.32 -4.34
C ILE A 54 3.25 7.87 -4.22
N PRO A 55 3.44 9.12 -3.75
CA PRO A 55 4.76 9.62 -3.45
C PRO A 55 5.41 8.78 -2.36
N VAL A 56 6.63 8.30 -2.57
CA VAL A 56 7.38 7.53 -1.55
C VAL A 56 7.56 8.35 -0.28
N ALA A 57 7.78 9.66 -0.43
CA ALA A 57 7.88 10.61 0.68
C ALA A 57 6.56 10.84 1.45
N SER A 58 5.43 10.26 1.02
CA SER A 58 4.14 10.32 1.74
C SER A 58 3.90 9.10 2.64
N LEU A 59 4.77 8.10 2.59
CA LEU A 59 4.64 6.91 3.43
C LEU A 59 5.08 7.24 4.85
N ARG A 60 4.21 6.96 5.82
CA ARG A 60 4.44 7.22 7.26
C ARG A 60 4.21 5.97 8.08
N VAL A 61 5.02 5.78 9.12
CA VAL A 61 4.80 4.70 10.09
C VAL A 61 3.64 5.08 10.99
N ALA A 62 2.49 4.43 10.83
CA ALA A 62 1.32 4.67 11.66
C ALA A 62 1.52 4.09 13.08
N GLY A 63 2.26 2.98 13.19
CA GLY A 63 2.56 2.33 14.47
C GLY A 63 2.87 0.85 14.30
N VAL A 64 2.74 0.12 15.41
CA VAL A 64 3.03 -1.30 15.51
C VAL A 64 1.75 -2.12 15.49
N LEU A 65 1.74 -3.24 14.78
CA LEU A 65 0.67 -4.23 14.85
C LEU A 65 0.93 -5.21 15.99
N LYS A 66 0.04 -5.21 17.00
CA LYS A 66 0.01 -6.18 18.10
C LYS A 66 -0.93 -7.34 17.76
N GLY A 67 -0.44 -8.56 17.95
CA GLY A 67 -1.26 -9.77 17.78
C GLY A 67 -1.82 -9.93 16.37
N GLY A 68 -1.09 -9.45 15.36
CA GLY A 68 -1.51 -9.56 13.96
C GLY A 68 -2.05 -8.24 13.41
N ASP A 69 -3.11 -7.70 14.00
CA ASP A 69 -3.95 -6.72 13.30
C ASP A 69 -4.29 -5.46 14.11
N LYS A 70 -3.94 -5.43 15.42
CA LYS A 70 -4.27 -4.31 16.29
C LYS A 70 -3.18 -3.25 16.25
N LEU A 71 -3.47 -2.09 15.64
CA LEU A 71 -2.56 -0.96 15.64
C LEU A 71 -2.36 -0.39 17.05
N ASP A 72 -1.10 -0.22 17.43
CA ASP A 72 -0.67 0.51 18.61
C ASP A 72 0.30 1.62 18.19
N THR A 73 -0.13 2.86 18.37
CA THR A 73 0.61 4.07 17.98
C THR A 73 1.57 4.56 19.06
N GLY A 74 1.51 4.00 20.28
CA GLY A 74 2.30 4.46 21.43
C GLY A 74 3.60 3.68 21.68
N VAL A 75 3.87 2.63 20.90
CA VAL A 75 5.04 1.75 21.11
C VAL A 75 6.34 2.40 20.62
N LEU A 76 6.32 3.03 19.45
CA LEU A 76 7.50 3.62 18.84
C LEU A 76 7.66 5.07 19.26
N LYS A 77 8.90 5.48 19.52
CA LYS A 77 9.22 6.89 19.69
C LYS A 77 9.20 7.59 18.33
N ALA A 78 8.93 8.89 18.32
CA ALA A 78 8.94 9.70 17.10
C ALA A 78 10.30 9.66 16.36
N SER A 79 11.42 9.60 17.09
CA SER A 79 12.76 9.44 16.51
C SER A 79 12.90 8.14 15.73
N ASP A 80 12.38 7.04 16.30
CA ASP A 80 12.49 5.70 15.74
C ASP A 80 11.59 5.60 14.49
N GLN A 81 10.39 6.20 14.55
CA GLN A 81 9.51 6.33 13.39
C GLN A 81 10.20 7.09 12.26
N ALA A 82 10.79 8.25 12.54
CA ALA A 82 11.49 9.05 11.54
C ALA A 82 12.70 8.33 10.93
N GLU A 83 13.45 7.57 11.72
CA GLU A 83 14.55 6.74 11.23
C GLU A 83 14.04 5.64 10.29
N ILE A 84 12.97 4.92 10.68
CA ILE A 84 12.36 3.88 9.85
C ILE A 84 11.84 4.48 8.54
N GLU A 85 11.14 5.61 8.60
CA GLU A 85 10.64 6.31 7.43
C GLU A 85 11.76 6.73 6.49
N ASN A 86 12.85 7.28 7.03
CA ASN A 86 14.02 7.65 6.23
C ASN A 86 14.63 6.43 5.54
N ARG A 87 14.90 5.34 6.28
CA ARG A 87 15.47 4.11 5.71
C ARG A 87 14.55 3.45 4.67
N MET A 88 13.24 3.49 4.89
CA MET A 88 12.28 3.01 3.90
C MET A 88 12.42 3.78 2.59
N GLN A 89 12.58 5.11 2.65
CA GLN A 89 12.72 5.95 1.47
C GLN A 89 14.09 5.79 0.79
N THR A 90 15.18 5.76 1.56
CA THR A 90 16.55 5.78 1.03
C THR A 90 17.11 4.41 0.69
N ASP A 91 16.68 3.36 1.39
CA ASP A 91 17.30 2.03 1.29
C ASP A 91 16.34 1.05 0.59
N VAL A 92 15.06 1.06 0.96
CA VAL A 92 14.06 0.07 0.50
C VAL A 92 13.42 0.50 -0.82
N LEU A 93 13.00 1.76 -0.91
CA LEU A 93 12.27 2.34 -2.04
C LEU A 93 13.13 3.27 -2.91
N ALA A 94 14.45 3.13 -2.83
CA ALA A 94 15.45 3.95 -3.53
C ALA A 94 15.29 3.98 -5.06
N GLY A 95 14.48 3.10 -5.64
CA GLY A 95 14.24 2.99 -7.08
C GLY A 95 13.57 4.21 -7.71
N GLY A 96 12.86 5.05 -6.93
CA GLY A 96 12.26 6.28 -7.46
C GLY A 96 11.40 7.02 -6.44
N PRO A 97 11.04 8.29 -6.72
CA PRO A 97 10.28 9.12 -5.78
C PRO A 97 8.79 8.76 -5.68
N GLU A 98 8.32 7.86 -6.53
CA GLU A 98 6.91 7.54 -6.70
C GLU A 98 6.71 6.04 -6.94
N ILE A 99 5.68 5.48 -6.31
CA ILE A 99 5.14 4.16 -6.60
C ILE A 99 3.96 4.36 -7.55
N LYS A 100 4.03 3.73 -8.72
CA LYS A 100 2.94 3.74 -9.71
C LYS A 100 2.20 2.42 -9.69
N VAL A 101 0.88 2.46 -9.69
CA VAL A 101 0.03 1.27 -9.80
C VAL A 101 -0.91 1.44 -10.98
N GLN A 102 -0.88 0.50 -11.90
CA GLN A 102 -1.83 0.40 -12.99
C GLN A 102 -2.67 -0.85 -12.76
N ALA A 103 -3.93 -0.65 -12.42
CA ALA A 103 -4.85 -1.74 -12.08
C ALA A 103 -5.98 -1.83 -13.09
N SER A 104 -6.43 -3.06 -13.36
CA SER A 104 -7.58 -3.29 -14.23
C SER A 104 -8.30 -4.59 -13.89
N GLY A 105 -9.58 -4.66 -14.23
CA GLY A 105 -10.39 -5.85 -14.06
C GLY A 105 -11.46 -5.98 -15.14
N LYS A 106 -11.83 -7.23 -15.44
CA LYS A 106 -12.97 -7.57 -16.30
C LYS A 106 -14.27 -7.77 -15.50
N SER A 107 -14.17 -7.75 -14.18
CA SER A 107 -15.31 -7.75 -13.25
C SER A 107 -15.04 -6.77 -12.12
N ARG A 108 -16.11 -6.28 -11.47
CA ARG A 108 -15.97 -5.33 -10.36
C ARG A 108 -15.12 -5.86 -9.21
N ALA A 109 -15.24 -7.16 -8.91
CA ALA A 109 -14.65 -7.76 -7.71
C ALA A 109 -13.22 -8.27 -7.89
N LYS A 110 -12.72 -8.42 -9.12
CA LYS A 110 -11.41 -9.03 -9.39
C LYS A 110 -10.63 -8.25 -10.43
N GLY A 111 -9.31 -8.22 -10.27
CA GLY A 111 -8.42 -7.58 -11.22
C GLY A 111 -6.96 -7.97 -11.02
N GLU A 112 -6.10 -7.21 -11.66
CA GLU A 112 -4.65 -7.28 -11.51
C GLU A 112 -4.10 -5.86 -11.37
N ALA A 113 -3.09 -5.69 -10.53
CA ALA A 113 -2.31 -4.48 -10.41
C ALA A 113 -0.88 -4.72 -10.89
N LEU A 114 -0.43 -3.93 -11.86
CA LEU A 114 0.99 -3.74 -12.15
C LEU A 114 1.52 -2.64 -11.21
N VAL A 115 2.36 -3.02 -10.27
CA VAL A 115 3.02 -2.10 -9.34
C VAL A 115 4.44 -1.84 -9.84
N THR A 116 4.82 -0.58 -9.94
CA THR A 116 6.10 -0.12 -10.46
C THR A 116 6.79 0.80 -9.46
N ILE A 117 8.07 0.52 -9.18
CA ILE A 117 8.95 1.30 -8.30
C ILE A 117 10.25 1.54 -9.07
N GLY A 118 10.45 2.77 -9.54
CA GLY A 118 11.55 3.06 -10.45
C GLY A 118 11.46 2.28 -11.76
N ALA A 119 12.52 1.53 -12.07
CA ALA A 119 12.59 0.66 -13.26
C ALA A 119 12.05 -0.77 -13.02
N LYS A 120 11.65 -1.10 -11.78
CA LYS A 120 11.20 -2.45 -11.41
C LYS A 120 9.68 -2.49 -11.35
N SER A 121 9.09 -3.59 -11.81
CA SER A 121 7.63 -3.76 -11.80
C SER A 121 7.21 -5.21 -11.63
N ALA A 122 6.09 -5.45 -10.95
CA ALA A 122 5.51 -6.77 -10.80
C ALA A 122 3.97 -6.71 -10.80
N ARG A 123 3.34 -7.82 -11.19
CA ARG A 123 1.88 -7.98 -11.25
C ARG A 123 1.36 -8.73 -10.05
N PHE A 124 0.23 -8.27 -9.52
CA PHE A 124 -0.41 -8.85 -8.34
C PHE A 124 -1.91 -8.98 -8.56
N PRO A 125 -2.50 -10.13 -8.18
CA PRO A 125 -3.94 -10.30 -8.24
C PRO A 125 -4.63 -9.40 -7.22
N LEU A 126 -5.78 -8.86 -7.60
CA LEU A 126 -6.65 -8.05 -6.74
C LEU A 126 -7.98 -8.75 -6.51
N SER A 127 -8.46 -8.69 -5.28
CA SER A 127 -9.83 -9.03 -4.91
C SER A 127 -10.39 -7.91 -4.04
N GLN A 128 -11.56 -7.40 -4.41
CA GLN A 128 -12.12 -6.19 -3.80
C GLN A 128 -13.64 -6.22 -3.74
N SER A 129 -14.19 -5.44 -2.82
CA SER A 129 -15.60 -5.04 -2.78
C SER A 129 -15.76 -3.66 -3.41
N ILE A 130 -16.82 -3.49 -4.18
CA ILE A 130 -17.20 -2.21 -4.77
C ILE A 130 -18.61 -1.86 -4.30
N GLU A 131 -18.74 -0.75 -3.60
CA GLU A 131 -20.01 -0.18 -3.16
C GLU A 131 -20.28 1.10 -3.92
N THR A 132 -21.45 1.21 -4.53
CA THR A 132 -21.86 2.46 -5.20
C THR A 132 -22.37 3.43 -4.14
N ARG A 133 -22.04 4.72 -4.30
CA ARG A 133 -22.49 5.80 -3.43
C ARG A 133 -23.45 6.71 -4.19
N ASP A 134 -24.24 7.46 -3.45
CA ASP A 134 -25.07 8.52 -4.03
C ASP A 134 -24.21 9.54 -4.78
N GLY A 135 -24.77 10.12 -5.84
CA GLY A 135 -24.05 11.10 -6.66
C GLY A 135 -23.02 10.51 -7.61
N GLY A 136 -23.04 9.20 -7.87
CA GLY A 136 -22.15 8.54 -8.83
C GLY A 136 -20.75 8.25 -8.30
N GLY A 137 -20.53 8.38 -7.00
CA GLY A 137 -19.32 7.96 -6.32
C GLY A 137 -19.26 6.45 -6.10
N VAL A 138 -18.09 5.95 -5.72
CA VAL A 138 -17.83 4.53 -5.47
C VAL A 138 -16.87 4.38 -4.29
N THR A 139 -17.07 3.38 -3.44
CA THR A 139 -16.05 2.93 -2.47
C THR A 139 -15.49 1.60 -2.95
N ALA A 140 -14.18 1.53 -3.16
CA ALA A 140 -13.46 0.28 -3.44
C ALA A 140 -12.65 -0.12 -2.21
N SER A 141 -12.88 -1.32 -1.68
CA SER A 141 -12.17 -1.83 -0.51
C SER A 141 -11.60 -3.21 -0.77
N GLY A 142 -10.38 -3.48 -0.33
CA GLY A 142 -9.74 -4.76 -0.60
C GLY A 142 -8.48 -4.99 0.20
N ARG A 143 -7.94 -6.19 0.03
CA ARG A 143 -6.64 -6.59 0.53
C ARG A 143 -5.89 -7.40 -0.52
N CYS A 144 -4.58 -7.20 -0.62
CA CYS A 144 -3.73 -8.03 -1.47
C CYS A 144 -2.33 -8.15 -0.89
N ASP A 145 -1.67 -9.27 -1.19
CA ASP A 145 -0.30 -9.52 -0.78
C ASP A 145 0.66 -9.14 -1.91
N LEU A 146 1.70 -8.37 -1.58
CA LEU A 146 2.79 -8.06 -2.48
C LEU A 146 4.06 -8.78 -2.02
N SER A 147 4.87 -9.25 -2.98
CA SER A 147 6.22 -9.73 -2.73
C SER A 147 7.22 -8.61 -3.01
N LEU A 148 8.01 -8.27 -2.00
CA LEU A 148 9.10 -7.30 -2.10
C LEU A 148 10.14 -7.78 -3.13
N ARG A 149 10.51 -9.06 -3.12
CA ARG A 149 11.44 -9.64 -4.09
C ARG A 149 10.90 -9.63 -5.51
N ALA A 150 9.59 -9.83 -5.72
CA ALA A 150 9.00 -9.69 -7.05
C ALA A 150 9.12 -8.25 -7.58
N LEU A 151 9.05 -7.25 -6.69
CA LEU A 151 9.36 -5.85 -6.98
C LEU A 151 10.87 -5.55 -7.03
N GLY A 152 11.71 -6.59 -6.92
CA GLY A 152 13.16 -6.51 -6.87
C GLY A 152 13.71 -5.74 -5.67
N ILE A 153 12.93 -5.60 -4.60
CA ILE A 153 13.38 -5.08 -3.32
C ILE A 153 14.15 -6.20 -2.60
N GLU A 154 15.36 -5.89 -2.15
CA GLU A 154 16.18 -6.84 -1.41
C GLU A 154 15.63 -7.11 -0.02
N GLU A 155 16.11 -8.19 0.62
CA GLU A 155 15.69 -8.55 1.98
C GLU A 155 15.99 -7.42 2.97
N VAL A 156 14.92 -6.85 3.56
CA VAL A 156 15.05 -5.75 4.53
C VAL A 156 15.46 -6.32 5.89
N LYS A 157 16.63 -5.92 6.36
CA LYS A 157 17.24 -6.40 7.62
C LYS A 157 17.28 -5.31 8.68
N GLY A 158 16.94 -5.71 9.90
CA GLY A 158 17.18 -4.91 11.09
C GLY A 158 18.67 -4.75 11.41
N PRO A 159 19.02 -3.84 12.33
CA PRO A 159 20.40 -3.64 12.79
C PRO A 159 21.06 -4.96 13.17
N LEU A 160 22.30 -5.17 12.71
CA LEU A 160 23.11 -6.38 12.96
C LEU A 160 22.43 -7.70 12.54
N GLY A 161 21.41 -7.65 11.67
CA GLY A 161 20.65 -8.83 11.24
C GLY A 161 19.73 -9.41 12.32
N ALA A 162 19.42 -8.65 13.37
CA ALA A 162 18.61 -9.10 14.50
C ALA A 162 17.20 -9.59 14.07
N PHE A 163 16.61 -8.96 13.07
CA PHE A 163 15.34 -9.38 12.48
C PHE A 163 15.35 -9.14 10.97
N ARG A 164 14.37 -9.72 10.29
CA ARG A 164 14.12 -9.48 8.87
C ARG A 164 12.65 -9.20 8.64
N VAL A 165 12.35 -8.32 7.70
CA VAL A 165 10.98 -8.17 7.21
C VAL A 165 10.70 -9.35 6.28
N ALA A 166 9.52 -9.95 6.43
CA ALA A 166 9.04 -10.97 5.52
C ALA A 166 8.97 -10.40 4.09
N ASP A 167 9.21 -11.27 3.12
CA ASP A 167 9.10 -10.90 1.70
C ASP A 167 7.68 -10.46 1.32
N THR A 168 6.67 -11.04 1.99
CA THR A 168 5.28 -10.69 1.77
C THR A 168 4.85 -9.53 2.66
N VAL A 169 4.28 -8.49 2.06
CA VAL A 169 3.59 -7.39 2.75
C VAL A 169 2.11 -7.38 2.34
N GLU A 170 1.23 -7.11 3.28
CA GLU A 170 -0.21 -6.99 3.01
C GLU A 170 -0.55 -5.53 2.71
N ILE A 171 -1.25 -5.28 1.62
CA ILE A 171 -1.84 -4.00 1.29
C ILE A 171 -3.31 -4.07 1.67
N VAL A 172 -3.77 -3.11 2.47
CA VAL A 172 -5.19 -2.95 2.81
C VAL A 172 -5.62 -1.56 2.37
N TYR A 173 -6.73 -1.48 1.65
CA TYR A 173 -7.21 -0.20 1.13
C TYR A 173 -8.71 -0.05 1.25
N THR A 174 -9.11 1.20 1.43
CA THR A 174 -10.46 1.71 1.22
C THR A 174 -10.30 3.01 0.46
N ILE A 175 -10.66 3.01 -0.81
CA ILE A 175 -10.55 4.16 -1.70
C ILE A 175 -11.96 4.67 -1.98
N VAL A 176 -12.19 5.93 -1.65
CA VAL A 176 -13.43 6.63 -1.99
C VAL A 176 -13.19 7.40 -3.28
N LEU A 177 -14.02 7.11 -4.27
CA LEU A 177 -13.98 7.67 -5.60
C LEU A 177 -15.19 8.58 -5.80
N VAL A 178 -14.95 9.77 -6.33
CA VAL A 178 -15.98 10.74 -6.68
C VAL A 178 -15.85 11.10 -8.17
N PRO A 179 -16.93 11.55 -8.83
CA PRO A 179 -16.86 12.05 -10.20
C PRO A 179 -15.73 13.07 -10.35
N GLY A 180 -14.85 12.84 -11.33
CA GLY A 180 -13.85 13.83 -11.72
C GLY A 180 -14.52 14.95 -12.51
N ASN A 181 -14.22 16.19 -12.15
CA ASN A 181 -14.51 17.35 -12.99
C ASN A 181 -13.54 17.43 -14.17
#